data_AF-A0A9P7JI20-F1
#
_entry.id   AF-A0A9P7JI20-F1
#
_cell.length_a   1.000
_cell.length_b   1.000
_cell.length_c   1.000
_cell.angle_alpha   90.00
_cell.angle_beta   90.00
_cell.angle_gamma   90.00
#
_symmetry.space_group_name_H-M   'P 1'
#
loop_
_entity.id
_entity.type
_entity.pdbx_description
1 polymer ?
#
loop_
_entity_poly.entity_id
_entity_poly.type
_entity_poly.pdbx_seq_one_letter_code
_entity_poly.pdbx_strand_id
1 'polypeptide(L)'
;GMSCSQHFFTIATSIDAHTMEISSSVEFHLFMDMRAEFTWISFQMMPKQWAVATESCNNCLEEKNYADGHETVRKNPQALL
;
A
#
# COMPACT_ATOMS: atom_id res chain seq x y z
N GLY A 1 16.51 -4.66 6.07
CA GLY A 1 17.17 -3.35 6.21
C GLY A 1 17.14 -2.65 4.88
N MET A 2 16.99 -1.31 4.87
CA MET A 2 16.90 -0.53 3.63
C MET A 2 18.20 -0.53 2.82
N SER A 3 18.07 -0.58 1.49
CA SER A 3 19.20 -0.33 0.58
C SER A 3 19.62 1.14 0.57
N CYS A 4 20.80 1.46 0.05
CA CYS A 4 21.24 2.85 -0.11
C CYS A 4 20.28 3.69 -0.97
N SER A 5 19.69 3.11 -2.01
CA SER A 5 18.72 3.82 -2.85
C SER A 5 17.40 4.07 -2.13
N GLN A 6 16.91 3.12 -1.33
CA GLN A 6 15.73 3.30 -0.47
C GLN A 6 15.96 4.37 0.60
N HIS A 7 17.16 4.39 1.20
CA HIS A 7 17.53 5.40 2.19
C HIS A 7 17.60 6.80 1.56
N PHE A 8 18.26 6.95 0.42
CA PHE A 8 18.32 8.20 -0.32
C PHE A 8 16.92 8.68 -0.74
N PHE A 9 16.08 7.78 -1.26
CA PHE A 9 14.68 8.07 -1.62
C PHE A 9 13.88 8.59 -0.42
N THR A 10 14.02 7.92 0.73
CA THR A 10 13.31 8.30 1.96
C THR A 10 13.72 9.68 2.45
N ILE A 11 15.02 10.00 2.43
CA ILE A 11 15.51 11.34 2.78
C ILE A 11 15.01 12.39 1.79
N ALA A 12 15.07 12.11 0.49
CA ALA A 12 14.72 13.08 -0.55
C ALA A 12 13.22 13.38 -0.63
N THR A 13 12.36 12.39 -0.33
CA THR A 13 10.90 12.49 -0.49
C THR A 13 10.14 12.57 0.83
N SER A 14 10.81 12.29 1.95
CA SER A 14 10.17 12.06 3.26
C SER A 14 9.13 10.92 3.26
N ILE A 15 9.14 10.05 2.24
CA ILE A 15 8.29 8.86 2.15
C ILE A 15 9.13 7.63 2.52
N ASP A 16 8.69 6.85 3.50
CA ASP A 16 9.33 5.59 3.84
C ASP A 16 9.26 4.62 2.65
N ALA A 17 10.41 4.20 2.14
CA ALA A 17 10.51 3.31 0.99
C ALA A 17 9.83 1.94 1.20
N HIS A 18 9.66 1.48 2.45
CA HIS A 18 8.92 0.24 2.75
C HIS A 18 7.42 0.37 2.43
N THR A 19 6.89 1.58 2.38
CA THR A 19 5.50 1.86 2.01
C THR A 19 5.25 1.75 0.50
N MET A 20 6.29 1.52 -0.30
CA MET A 20 6.20 1.35 -1.76
C MET A 20 6.28 -0.10 -2.23
N GLU A 21 6.52 -1.04 -1.31
CA GLU A 21 6.65 -2.46 -1.61
C GLU A 21 5.46 -3.24 -1.04
N ILE A 22 4.94 -4.21 -1.78
CA ILE A 22 4.03 -5.21 -1.22
C ILE A 22 4.88 -6.29 -0.55
N SER A 23 4.95 -6.27 0.78
CA SER A 23 5.97 -7.02 1.53
C SER A 23 5.48 -8.37 2.04
N SER A 24 4.18 -8.66 1.95
CA SER A 24 3.58 -9.90 2.44
C SER A 24 2.61 -10.53 1.44
N SER A 25 2.48 -11.86 1.52
CA SER A 25 1.47 -12.59 0.75
C SER A 25 0.06 -12.17 1.16
N VAL A 26 -0.20 -11.91 2.44
CA VAL A 26 -1.51 -11.47 2.94
C VAL A 26 -1.93 -10.15 2.30
N GLU A 27 -1.01 -9.18 2.27
CA GLU A 27 -1.21 -7.90 1.61
C GLU A 27 -1.50 -8.07 0.12
N PHE A 28 -0.72 -8.91 -0.58
CA PHE A 28 -0.93 -9.17 -2.00
C PHE A 28 -2.32 -9.76 -2.29
N HIS A 29 -2.72 -10.80 -1.55
CA HIS A 29 -4.02 -11.45 -1.77
C HIS A 29 -5.17 -10.51 -1.43
N LEU A 30 -5.08 -9.77 -0.32
CA LEU A 30 -6.09 -8.77 0.04
C LEU A 30 -6.25 -7.71 -1.05
N PHE A 31 -5.15 -7.19 -1.57
CA PHE A 31 -5.19 -6.23 -2.67
C PHE A 31 -5.88 -6.83 -3.91
N MET A 32 -5.58 -8.09 -4.26
CA MET A 32 -6.20 -8.76 -5.40
C MET A 32 -7.70 -9.01 -5.20
N ASP A 33 -8.12 -9.38 -3.99
CA ASP A 33 -9.53 -9.56 -3.62
C ASP A 33 -10.30 -8.24 -3.73
N MET A 34 -9.79 -7.18 -3.11
CA MET A 34 -10.40 -5.84 -3.18
C MET A 34 -10.41 -5.30 -4.61
N ARG A 35 -9.34 -5.54 -5.37
CA ARG A 35 -9.27 -5.14 -6.77
C ARG A 35 -10.39 -5.79 -7.60
N ALA A 36 -10.69 -7.06 -7.34
CA ALA A 36 -11.78 -7.76 -8.00
C ALA A 36 -13.15 -7.25 -7.52
N GLU A 37 -13.34 -7.07 -6.22
CA GLU A 37 -14.60 -6.61 -5.60
C GLU A 37 -14.99 -5.20 -6.08
N PHE A 38 -14.04 -4.26 -6.02
CA PHE A 38 -14.28 -2.86 -6.39
C PHE A 38 -14.00 -2.56 -7.86
N THR A 39 -13.70 -3.59 -8.67
CA THR A 39 -13.43 -3.45 -10.10
C THR A 39 -12.36 -2.39 -10.38
N TRP A 40 -11.25 -2.45 -9.63
CA TRP A 40 -10.09 -1.56 -9.80
C TRP A 40 -9.33 -1.91 -11.08
N ILE A 41 -9.85 -1.41 -12.20
CA ILE A 41 -9.28 -1.58 -13.53
C ILE A 41 -8.10 -0.64 -13.67
N SER A 42 -6.89 -1.19 -13.56
CA SER A 42 -5.67 -0.40 -13.35
C SER A 42 -5.40 0.68 -14.42
N PHE A 43 -5.79 0.42 -15.66
CA PHE A 43 -5.62 1.38 -16.77
C PHE A 43 -6.73 2.44 -16.84
N GLN A 44 -7.81 2.30 -16.08
CA GLN A 44 -8.92 3.26 -16.02
C GLN A 44 -8.91 4.11 -14.74
N MET A 45 -8.10 3.73 -13.76
CA MET A 45 -8.03 4.43 -12.48
C MET A 45 -7.11 5.65 -12.56
N MET A 46 -7.68 6.80 -12.21
CA MET A 46 -6.93 8.04 -11.99
C MET A 46 -6.16 7.98 -10.67
N PRO A 47 -5.07 8.75 -10.53
CA PRO A 47 -4.27 8.77 -9.30
C PRO A 47 -5.09 9.05 -8.02
N LYS A 48 -6.09 9.94 -8.10
CA LYS A 48 -7.03 10.21 -7.00
C LYS A 48 -7.85 8.98 -6.60
N GLN A 49 -8.27 8.17 -7.57
CA GLN A 49 -9.00 6.93 -7.30
C GLN A 49 -8.08 5.90 -6.65
N TRP A 50 -6.81 5.86 -7.06
CA TRP A 50 -5.80 5.04 -6.41
C TRP A 50 -5.50 5.47 -4.98
N ALA A 51 -5.51 6.77 -4.67
CA ALA A 51 -5.37 7.25 -3.30
C ALA A 51 -6.50 6.70 -2.40
N VAL A 52 -7.76 6.81 -2.86
CA VAL A 52 -8.92 6.26 -2.11
C VAL A 52 -8.87 4.74 -1.98
N ALA A 53 -8.46 4.03 -3.05
CA ALA A 53 -8.28 2.59 -3.03
C ALA A 53 -7.18 2.15 -2.05
N THR A 54 -6.06 2.88 -2.03
CA THR A 54 -4.94 2.63 -1.12
C THR A 54 -5.36 2.82 0.34
N GLU A 55 -6.13 3.87 0.64
CA GLU A 55 -6.66 4.10 1.98
C GLU A 55 -7.60 2.96 2.42
N SER A 56 -8.49 2.52 1.53
CA SER A 56 -9.40 1.40 1.80
C SER A 56 -8.62 0.11 2.08
N CYS A 57 -7.61 -0.18 1.24
CA CYS A 57 -6.77 -1.36 1.39
C CYS A 57 -5.95 -1.32 2.69
N ASN A 58 -5.42 -0.16 3.08
CA ASN A 58 -4.70 0.01 4.34
C ASN A 58 -5.59 -0.34 5.55
N ASN A 59 -6.84 0.15 5.56
CA ASN A 59 -7.75 -0.09 6.67
C ASN A 59 -8.10 -1.59 6.77
N CYS A 60 -8.41 -2.24 5.65
CA CYS A 60 -8.67 -3.69 5.64
C CYS A 60 -7.43 -4.51 6.04
N LEU A 61 -6.24 -4.06 5.65
CA LEU A 61 -4.98 -4.73 5.99
C LEU A 61 -4.67 -4.61 7.48
N GLU A 62 -4.90 -3.43 8.07
CA GLU A 62 -4.76 -3.21 9.51
C GLU A 62 -5.69 -4.10 10.31
N GLU A 63 -6.97 -4.18 9.92
CA GLU A 63 -7.94 -5.06 10.60
C GLU A 63 -7.51 -6.53 10.53
N LYS A 64 -7.05 -6.99 9.37
CA LYS A 64 -6.63 -8.37 9.15
C LYS A 64 -5.35 -8.70 9.93
N ASN A 65 -4.34 -7.85 9.86
CA ASN A 65 -3.10 -8.04 10.59
C ASN A 65 -3.29 -7.92 12.10
N TYR A 66 -4.17 -7.02 12.57
CA TYR A 66 -4.52 -6.92 13.99
C TYR A 66 -5.14 -8.22 14.50
N ALA A 67 -6.04 -8.85 13.73
CA ALA A 67 -6.62 -10.14 14.08
C ALA A 67 -5.57 -11.26 14.18
N ASP A 68 -4.53 -11.21 13.35
CA ASP A 68 -3.44 -12.19 13.30
C ASP A 68 -2.24 -11.82 14.21
N GLY A 69 -2.28 -10.68 14.91
CA GLY A 69 -1.20 -10.21 15.79
C GLY A 69 0.04 -9.65 15.07
N HIS A 70 -0.11 -9.23 13.82
CA HIS A 70 0.95 -8.66 12.98
C HIS A 70 0.89 -7.12 12.94
N GLU A 71 2.06 -6.48 12.82
CA GLU A 71 2.14 -5.04 12.54
C GLU A 71 1.85 -4.74 11.07
N THR A 72 1.22 -3.60 10.80
CA THR A 72 0.89 -3.16 9.43
C THR A 72 1.73 -1.97 9.02
N VAL A 73 2.39 -2.07 7.88
CA VAL A 73 3.04 -0.93 7.22
C VAL A 73 2.01 -0.28 6.29
N ARG A 74 1.41 0.84 6.72
CA ARG A 74 0.48 1.61 5.88
C ARG A 74 1.19 2.12 4.63
N LYS A 75 0.55 1.96 3.48
CA LYS A 75 0.97 2.59 2.22
C LYS A 75 0.60 4.06 2.23
N ASN A 76 1.39 4.90 1.55
CA ASN A 76 1.10 6.34 1.44
C ASN A 76 0.16 6.61 0.24
N PRO A 77 -1.13 6.96 0.45
CA PRO A 77 -2.06 7.22 -0.64
C PRO A 77 -1.70 8.43 -1.49
N GLN A 78 -0.97 9.39 -0.90
CA GLN A 78 -0.58 10.63 -1.56
C GLN A 78 0.66 10.48 -2.43
N ALA A 79 1.36 9.34 -2.37
CA ALA A 79 2.53 9.08 -3.21
C ALA A 79 2.21 9.09 -4.73
N LEU A 80 0.93 9.03 -5.09
CA LEU A 80 0.43 9.05 -6.46
C LEU A 80 -0.08 10.42 -6.92
N LEU A 81 -0.19 11.41 -6.03
CA LEU A 81 -0.69 12.77 -6.32
C LEU A 81 0.44 13.74 -6.65
#